data_AF-F9Y9P7-F1
#
_entry.id   AF-F9Y9P7-F1
#
_cell.length_a   1.000
_cell.length_b   1.000
_cell.length_c   1.000
_cell.angle_alpha   90.00
_cell.angle_beta   90.00
_cell.angle_gamma   90.00
#
_symmetry.space_group_name_H-M   'P 1'
#
loop_
_entity.id
_entity.type
_entity.pdbx_description
1 polymer ?
#
loop_
_entity_poly.entity_id
_entity_poly.type
_entity_poly.pdbx_seq_one_letter_code
_entity_poly.pdbx_strand_id
1 'polypeptide(L)' 'MRKKADGETTDNLFAALTCDPNATIVRIHPKAMPVILTQRAALRTWLRAGLNEARALQNPIKDEF' A
#
# COMPACT_ATOMS: atom_id res chain seq x y z
N MET A 1 -0.73 -10.23 20.56
CA MET A 1 -1.08 -8.81 20.71
C MET A 1 -0.17 -8.24 21.80
N ARG A 2 0.63 -7.20 21.50
CA ARG A 2 1.58 -6.57 22.46
C ARG A 2 0.82 -6.14 23.72
N LYS A 3 1.38 -6.37 24.91
CA LYS A 3 0.88 -5.80 26.18
C LYS A 3 1.75 -4.61 26.59
N LYS A 4 1.18 -3.66 27.32
CA LYS A 4 1.90 -2.48 27.83
C LYS A 4 3.13 -2.80 28.71
N ALA A 5 3.22 -4.03 29.25
CA ALA A 5 4.28 -4.46 30.17
C ALA A 5 5.47 -5.14 29.48
N ASP A 6 5.40 -5.41 28.18
CA ASP A 6 6.56 -5.91 27.44
C ASP A 6 7.50 -4.71 27.22
N GLY A 7 8.73 -4.82 27.73
CA GLY A 7 9.79 -3.81 27.61
C GLY A 7 10.22 -3.56 26.16
N GLU A 8 11.49 -3.28 25.92
CA GLU A 8 11.98 -3.14 24.54
C GLU A 8 11.88 -4.49 23.80
N THR A 9 11.23 -4.48 22.64
CA THR A 9 11.03 -5.65 21.78
C THR A 9 11.66 -5.43 20.41
N THR A 10 12.21 -6.49 19.83
CA THR A 10 12.62 -6.49 18.41
C THR A 10 11.48 -7.06 17.59
N ASP A 11 10.84 -6.19 16.79
CA ASP A 11 9.66 -6.53 16.00
C ASP A 11 9.93 -6.29 14.50
N ASN A 12 9.41 -7.20 13.66
CA ASN A 12 9.35 -6.99 12.21
C ASN A 12 8.06 -6.26 11.86
N LEU A 13 8.18 -4.96 11.58
CA LEU A 13 7.05 -4.10 11.25
C LEU A 13 6.96 -3.84 9.75
N PHE A 14 5.75 -3.54 9.27
CA PHE A 14 5.50 -3.14 7.89
C PHE A 14 4.47 -2.02 7.83
N ALA A 15 4.40 -1.35 6.69
CA ALA A 15 3.40 -0.34 6.38
C ALA A 15 2.89 -0.53 4.95
N ALA A 16 1.66 -0.08 4.71
CA ALA A 16 1.11 0.03 3.36
C ALA A 16 1.40 1.43 2.80
N LEU A 17 1.74 1.52 1.51
CA LEU A 17 1.81 2.80 0.83
C LEU A 17 0.41 3.31 0.50
N THR A 18 0.26 4.63 0.53
CA THR A 18 -0.97 5.34 0.13
C THR A 18 -0.75 6.13 -1.15
N CYS A 19 -1.81 6.34 -1.90
CA CYS A 19 -1.88 7.22 -3.08
C CYS A 19 -3.16 8.07 -3.00
N ASP A 20 -3.34 8.97 -3.97
CA ASP A 20 -4.58 9.75 -4.09
C ASP A 20 -5.79 8.81 -4.29
N PRO A 21 -6.98 9.17 -3.79
CA PRO A 21 -8.17 8.36 -3.97
C PRO A 21 -8.67 8.38 -5.42
N ASN A 22 -9.28 7.28 -5.88
CA ASN A 22 -10.05 7.26 -7.13
C ASN A 22 -11.44 7.90 -6.96
N ALA A 23 -12.25 7.92 -8.04
CA ALA A 23 -13.55 8.62 -8.04
C ALA A 23 -14.56 8.00 -7.06
N THR A 24 -14.44 6.71 -6.80
CA THR A 24 -15.25 5.99 -5.81
C THR A 24 -14.81 6.33 -4.38
N ILE A 25 -13.51 6.20 -4.09
CA ILE A 25 -12.98 6.35 -2.73
C ILE A 25 -13.02 7.80 -2.26
N VAL A 26 -12.84 8.79 -3.14
CA VAL A 26 -12.82 10.21 -2.74
C VAL A 26 -14.13 10.64 -2.07
N ARG A 27 -15.25 10.02 -2.42
CA ARG A 27 -16.57 10.29 -1.85
C ARG A 27 -16.72 9.78 -0.40
N ILE A 28 -15.90 8.82 0.01
CA ILE A 28 -15.94 8.17 1.32
C ILE A 28 -14.77 8.64 2.20
N HIS A 29 -13.56 8.67 1.63
CA HIS A 29 -12.34 9.07 2.31
C HIS A 29 -11.45 9.90 1.35
N PRO A 30 -11.57 11.23 1.37
CA PRO A 30 -10.96 12.10 0.36
C PRO A 30 -9.45 12.27 0.51
N LYS A 31 -8.87 11.83 1.63
CA LYS A 31 -7.47 12.12 1.95
C LYS A 31 -6.48 11.23 1.20
N ALA A 32 -6.83 9.95 1.02
CA ALA A 32 -5.94 8.94 0.44
C ALA A 32 -6.68 7.62 0.29
N MET A 33 -6.12 6.74 -0.54
CA MET A 33 -6.42 5.32 -0.57
C MET A 33 -5.15 4.48 -0.44
N PRO A 34 -5.21 3.22 0.00
CA PRO A 34 -4.07 2.32 -0.07
C PRO A 34 -3.75 1.98 -1.54
N VAL A 35 -2.47 1.74 -1.84
CA VAL A 35 -2.07 1.17 -3.13
C VAL A 35 -2.55 -0.27 -3.23
N ILE A 36 -3.28 -0.59 -4.30
CA ILE A 36 -3.84 -1.93 -4.52
C ILE A 36 -3.25 -2.50 -5.82
N LEU A 37 -2.54 -3.63 -5.72
CA LEU A 37 -1.96 -4.33 -6.85
C LEU A 37 -2.80 -5.58 -7.18
N THR A 38 -3.54 -5.56 -8.29
CA THR A 38 -4.46 -6.67 -8.68
C THR A 38 -3.86 -7.62 -9.70
N GLN A 39 -2.83 -7.21 -10.43
CA GLN A 39 -2.21 -8.01 -11.49
C GLN A 39 -0.96 -8.73 -11.00
N ARG A 40 -0.78 -9.98 -11.41
CA ARG A 40 0.42 -10.79 -11.10
C ARG A 40 1.71 -10.12 -11.56
N ALA A 41 1.69 -9.42 -12.70
CA ALA A 41 2.85 -8.69 -13.20
C ALA A 41 3.25 -7.55 -12.25
N ALA A 42 2.28 -6.75 -11.77
CA ALA A 42 2.52 -5.67 -10.83
C ALA A 42 3.07 -6.19 -9.49
N LEU A 43 2.54 -7.30 -8.97
CA LEU A 43 3.10 -7.97 -7.77
C LEU A 43 4.56 -8.39 -7.98
N ARG A 44 4.88 -8.92 -9.17
CA ARG A 44 6.24 -9.35 -9.51
C ARG A 44 7.20 -8.16 -9.55
N THR A 45 6.80 -7.06 -10.17
CA THR A 45 7.59 -5.81 -10.19
C THR A 45 7.77 -5.27 -8.78
N TRP A 46 6.71 -5.22 -7.97
CA TRP A 46 6.78 -4.76 -6.58
C TRP A 46 7.80 -5.52 -5.72
N LEU A 47 7.84 -6.85 -5.85
CA LEU A 47 8.70 -7.70 -5.02
C LEU A 47 10.13 -7.85 -5.54
N ARG A 48 10.42 -7.49 -6.80
CA ARG A 48 11.69 -7.86 -7.46
C ARG A 48 12.38 -6.74 -8.22
N ALA A 49 11.66 -5.71 -8.62
CA ALA A 49 12.25 -4.61 -9.39
C ALA A 49 12.99 -3.62 -8.48
N GLY A 50 13.75 -2.72 -9.10
CA GLY A 50 14.35 -1.59 -8.38
C GLY A 50 13.28 -0.64 -7.82
N LEU A 51 13.67 0.15 -6.83
CA LEU A 51 12.77 1.06 -6.11
C LEU A 51 12.00 2.00 -7.06
N ASN A 52 12.65 2.53 -8.09
CA ASN A 52 12.02 3.46 -9.03
C ASN A 52 10.86 2.82 -9.79
N GLU A 53 11.01 1.57 -10.24
CA GLU A 53 9.97 0.82 -10.95
C GLU A 53 8.83 0.41 -10.01
N ALA A 54 9.16 -0.08 -8.81
CA ALA A 54 8.16 -0.44 -7.81
C ALA A 54 7.35 0.78 -7.36
N ARG A 55 7.99 1.93 -7.13
CA ARG A 55 7.34 3.17 -6.71
C ARG A 55 6.41 3.73 -7.78
N ALA A 56 6.69 3.49 -9.06
CA ALA A 56 5.78 3.86 -10.15
C ALA A 56 4.41 3.14 -10.07
N LEU A 57 4.30 2.07 -9.27
CA LEU A 57 3.02 1.39 -9.00
C LEU A 57 2.20 2.04 -7.88
N GLN A 58 2.74 3.04 -7.17
CA GLN A 58 2.03 3.77 -6.09
C GLN A 58 1.00 4.75 -6.67
N ASN A 59 -0.03 4.22 -7.33
CA ASN A 59 -1.08 4.97 -8.01
C ASN A 59 -2.48 4.45 -7.65
N PRO A 60 -3.54 5.25 -7.86
CA PRO A 60 -4.91 4.82 -7.60
C PRO A 60 -5.27 3.65 -8.52
N ILE A 61 -6.05 2.70 -8.00
CA ILE A 61 -6.64 1.66 -8.85
C ILE A 61 -7.78 2.26 -9.68
N LYS A 62 -8.00 1.71 -10.88
CA LYS A 62 -9.15 2.04 -11.72
C LYS A 62 -10.46 1.77 -10.97
N ASP A 63 -11.47 2.60 -11.20
CA ASP A 63 -12.79 2.45 -10.56
C ASP A 63 -13.50 1.16 -10.98
N GLU A 64 -13.26 0.68 -12.21
CA GLU A 64 -13.81 -0.57 -12.74
C GLU A 64 -12.72 -1.64 -12.77
N PHE A 65 -13.00 -2.78 -12.14
CA PHE A 65 -12.11 -3.94 -12.05
C PHE A 65 -12.23 -4.86 -13.28
#